data_AF-A0A9P3LIT0-F1
#
_entry.id   AF-A0A9P3LIT0-F1
#
_cell.length_a   1.000
_cell.length_b   1.000
_cell.length_c   1.000
_cell.angle_alpha   90.00
_cell.angle_beta   90.00
_cell.angle_gamma   90.00
#
_symmetry.space_group_name_H-M   'P 1'
#
loop_
_entity.id
_entity.type
_entity.pdbx_description
1 polymer ?
#
loop_
_entity_poly.entity_id
_entity_poly.type
_entity_poly.pdbx_seq_one_letter_code
_entity_poly.pdbx_strand_id
1 'polypeptide(L)'
;MSTHQRKAAPRAEIERMADLLARNARLNDPLTPDTDFSPEESKAVQDQLNALAILPHEHLHYLYLAFSAKYLAALVHALRAANRETQRRAVSTYIQILSLLPDPKGNPYLRRYLRSPRAAGLPNLVADHFAKGIDWLRPSGPGDLCTLHIHFLFYCDTQMGDDKRASIDKALRDALAGKLADLSAQPDFAALPELQRVEVQRLSGILNILEHMPADSYLKSTQDHLLGSIPGQEECDVCMDDDAEMLCSQCKAVRYCSKECQMKAWKEGHKRNCWKMLDETGKDF
;
A
#
# COMPACT_ATOMS: atom_id res chain seq x y z
N MET A 1 10.59 -31.91 -19.08
CA MET A 1 10.79 -30.46 -19.29
C MET A 1 11.35 -29.89 -18.01
N SER A 2 12.63 -29.51 -18.02
CA SER A 2 13.34 -28.99 -16.85
C SER A 2 12.78 -27.60 -16.50
N THR A 3 12.00 -27.52 -15.43
CA THR A 3 11.65 -26.25 -14.78
C THR A 3 12.92 -25.64 -14.24
N HIS A 4 13.52 -24.70 -14.99
CA HIS A 4 14.43 -23.73 -14.41
C HIS A 4 13.66 -22.97 -13.33
N GLN A 5 13.73 -23.45 -12.09
CA GLN A 5 13.43 -22.66 -10.91
C GLN A 5 14.36 -21.45 -10.97
N ARG A 6 13.84 -20.31 -11.43
CA ARG A 6 14.57 -19.05 -11.34
C ARG A 6 14.84 -18.83 -9.86
N LYS A 7 16.11 -18.88 -9.46
CA LYS A 7 16.50 -18.63 -8.07
C LYS A 7 15.96 -17.25 -7.66
N ALA A 8 15.28 -17.21 -6.52
CA ALA A 8 14.83 -15.96 -5.92
C ALA A 8 16.03 -15.01 -5.76
N ALA A 9 15.84 -13.73 -6.06
CA ALA A 9 16.87 -12.72 -5.87
C ALA A 9 17.38 -12.73 -4.41
N PRO A 10 18.71 -12.63 -4.18
CA PRO A 10 19.25 -12.53 -2.84
C PRO A 10 18.61 -11.38 -2.05
N ARG A 11 18.35 -11.60 -0.76
CA ARG A 11 17.75 -10.59 0.13
C ARG A 11 18.47 -9.23 0.10
N ALA A 12 19.80 -9.25 0.03
CA ALA A 12 20.61 -8.03 -0.07
C ALA A 12 20.37 -7.25 -1.38
N GLU A 13 20.03 -7.93 -2.46
CA GLU A 13 19.68 -7.29 -3.73
C GLU A 13 18.29 -6.64 -3.66
N ILE A 14 17.32 -7.35 -3.08
CA ILE A 14 15.98 -6.82 -2.79
C ILE A 14 16.07 -5.54 -1.95
N GLU A 15 16.89 -5.56 -0.91
CA GLU A 15 17.12 -4.40 -0.05
C GLU A 15 17.75 -3.23 -0.81
N ARG A 16 18.79 -3.47 -1.61
CA ARG A 16 19.40 -2.41 -2.44
C ARG A 16 18.41 -1.77 -3.41
N MET A 17 17.49 -2.54 -3.98
CA MET A 17 16.47 -2.00 -4.89
C MET A 17 15.44 -1.14 -4.14
N ALA A 18 15.01 -1.56 -2.95
CA ALA A 18 14.14 -0.75 -2.09
C ALA A 18 14.83 0.56 -1.68
N ASP A 19 16.10 0.48 -1.27
CA ASP A 19 16.91 1.65 -0.88
C ASP A 19 17.14 2.60 -2.07
N LEU A 20 17.30 2.07 -3.29
CA LEU A 20 17.39 2.89 -4.50
C LEU A 20 16.07 3.61 -4.78
N LEU A 21 14.93 2.93 -4.64
CA LEU A 21 13.61 3.54 -4.86
C LEU A 21 13.35 4.67 -3.86
N ALA A 22 13.66 4.43 -2.59
CA ALA A 22 13.53 5.45 -1.53
C ALA A 22 14.45 6.65 -1.76
N ARG A 23 15.69 6.42 -2.21
CA ARG A 23 16.63 7.51 -2.55
C ARG A 23 16.14 8.35 -3.73
N ASN A 24 15.75 7.71 -4.82
CA ASN A 24 15.26 8.42 -6.00
C ASN A 24 13.98 9.19 -5.69
N ALA A 25 13.11 8.64 -4.84
CA ALA A 25 11.92 9.34 -4.35
C ALA A 25 12.21 10.37 -3.23
N ARG A 26 13.48 10.70 -2.95
CA ARG A 26 13.87 11.71 -1.94
C ARG A 26 13.31 11.42 -0.53
N LEU A 27 13.10 10.16 -0.17
CA LEU A 27 12.54 9.80 1.15
C LEU A 27 13.56 9.91 2.29
N ASN A 28 14.85 9.80 1.98
CA ASN A 28 15.93 9.97 2.95
C ASN A 28 16.49 11.40 2.99
N ASP A 29 16.18 12.20 1.97
CA ASP A 29 16.60 13.59 1.83
C ASP A 29 15.42 14.39 1.26
N PRO A 30 14.42 14.74 2.10
CA PRO A 30 13.17 15.35 1.67
C PRO A 30 13.37 16.64 0.87
N LEU A 31 12.41 16.95 0.01
CA LEU A 31 12.40 18.21 -0.72
C LEU A 31 12.31 19.40 0.24
N THR A 32 12.99 20.49 -0.10
CA THR A 32 12.76 21.76 0.57
C THR A 32 11.34 22.26 0.28
N PRO A 33 10.74 23.09 1.16
CA PRO A 33 9.47 23.73 0.86
C PRO A 33 9.52 24.42 -0.51
N ASP A 34 8.43 24.29 -1.27
CA ASP A 34 8.21 24.92 -2.58
C ASP A 34 9.17 24.52 -3.72
N THR A 35 9.97 23.47 -3.52
CA THR A 35 10.78 22.86 -4.58
C THR A 35 10.18 21.52 -4.98
N ASP A 36 9.72 21.38 -6.22
CA ASP A 36 9.30 20.10 -6.79
C ASP A 36 10.49 19.25 -7.27
N PHE A 37 10.23 18.00 -7.65
CA PHE A 37 11.21 17.20 -8.38
C PHE A 37 11.64 17.88 -9.68
N SER A 38 12.96 17.91 -9.87
CA SER A 38 13.53 18.24 -11.17
C SER A 38 13.02 17.25 -12.25
N PRO A 39 13.05 17.63 -13.54
CA PRO A 39 12.74 16.69 -14.62
C PRO A 39 13.59 15.41 -14.55
N GLU A 40 14.86 15.53 -14.18
CA GLU A 40 15.82 14.43 -14.06
C GLU A 40 15.49 13.52 -12.88
N GLU A 41 15.15 14.08 -11.71
CA GLU A 41 14.71 13.32 -10.54
C GLU A 41 13.42 12.56 -10.83
N SER A 42 12.44 13.24 -11.43
CA SER A 42 11.17 12.62 -11.85
C SER A 42 11.41 11.46 -12.82
N LYS A 43 12.30 11.67 -13.79
CA LYS A 43 12.68 10.63 -14.75
C LYS A 43 13.38 9.46 -14.05
N ALA A 44 14.27 9.71 -13.09
CA ALA A 44 15.00 8.67 -12.38
C ALA A 44 14.07 7.75 -11.58
N VAL A 45 13.09 8.31 -10.86
CA VAL A 45 12.07 7.50 -10.17
C VAL A 45 11.25 6.72 -11.18
N GLN A 46 10.83 7.37 -12.25
CA GLN A 46 9.95 6.76 -13.25
C GLN A 46 10.63 5.63 -14.03
N ASP A 47 11.88 5.80 -14.45
CA ASP A 47 12.70 4.75 -15.06
C ASP A 47 12.83 3.56 -14.12
N GLN A 48 13.05 3.83 -12.83
CA GLN A 48 13.14 2.77 -11.83
C GLN A 48 11.82 2.03 -11.67
N LEU A 49 10.68 2.71 -11.52
CA LEU A 49 9.37 2.05 -11.41
C LEU A 49 9.07 1.17 -12.63
N ASN A 50 9.41 1.65 -13.84
CA ASN A 50 9.29 0.85 -15.06
C ASN A 50 10.21 -0.38 -15.06
N ALA A 51 11.45 -0.23 -14.56
CA ALA A 51 12.38 -1.35 -14.42
C ALA A 51 11.93 -2.36 -13.34
N LEU A 52 11.22 -1.91 -12.30
CA LEU A 52 10.64 -2.81 -11.29
C LEU A 52 9.45 -3.60 -11.87
N ALA A 53 8.64 -2.97 -12.73
CA ALA A 53 7.45 -3.59 -13.32
C ALA A 53 7.76 -4.80 -14.22
N ILE A 54 9.00 -4.93 -14.72
CA ILE A 54 9.44 -6.07 -15.54
C ILE A 54 9.99 -7.23 -14.69
N LEU A 55 10.15 -7.06 -13.38
CA LEU A 55 10.64 -8.12 -12.50
C LEU A 55 9.63 -9.27 -12.40
N PRO A 56 10.10 -10.50 -12.14
CA PRO A 56 9.21 -11.59 -11.76
C PRO A 56 8.34 -11.20 -10.56
N HIS A 57 7.06 -11.55 -10.58
CA HIS A 57 6.09 -11.20 -9.55
C HIS A 57 6.59 -11.49 -8.12
N GLU A 58 7.23 -12.65 -7.90
CA GLU A 58 7.80 -13.02 -6.60
C GLU A 58 8.90 -12.03 -6.13
N HIS A 59 9.77 -11.58 -7.03
CA HIS A 59 10.83 -10.61 -6.68
C HIS A 59 10.25 -9.23 -6.39
N LEU A 60 9.30 -8.80 -7.20
CA LEU A 60 8.60 -7.52 -7.02
C LEU A 60 7.85 -7.50 -5.69
N HIS A 61 7.19 -8.61 -5.33
CA HIS A 61 6.54 -8.78 -4.04
C HIS A 61 7.53 -8.61 -2.89
N TYR A 62 8.68 -9.29 -2.90
CA TYR A 62 9.69 -9.15 -1.83
C TYR A 62 10.28 -7.75 -1.75
N LEU A 63 10.48 -7.09 -2.88
CA LEU A 63 10.90 -5.69 -2.93
C LEU A 63 9.89 -4.78 -2.25
N TYR A 64 8.61 -4.89 -2.59
CA TYR A 64 7.61 -4.03 -1.97
C TYR A 64 7.40 -4.34 -0.50
N LEU A 65 7.61 -5.58 -0.05
CA LEU A 65 7.63 -5.89 1.39
C LEU A 65 8.81 -5.21 2.10
N ALA A 66 10.01 -5.26 1.52
CA ALA A 66 11.18 -4.58 2.05
C ALA A 66 10.97 -3.05 2.08
N PHE A 67 10.45 -2.49 0.99
CA PHE A 67 10.13 -1.07 0.88
C PHE A 67 9.06 -0.66 1.91
N SER A 68 7.98 -1.44 2.05
CA SER A 68 6.90 -1.14 3.00
C SER A 68 7.40 -1.18 4.45
N ALA A 69 8.28 -2.14 4.78
CA ALA A 69 8.86 -2.22 6.10
C ALA A 69 9.81 -1.04 6.40
N LYS A 70 10.66 -0.65 5.45
CA LYS A 70 11.72 0.34 5.69
C LYS A 70 11.30 1.79 5.44
N TYR A 71 10.38 2.04 4.51
CA TYR A 71 10.17 3.36 3.91
C TYR A 71 8.71 3.81 3.83
N LEU A 72 7.73 2.98 4.20
CA LEU A 72 6.31 3.38 4.15
C LEU A 72 6.03 4.61 5.04
N ALA A 73 6.57 4.64 6.26
CA ALA A 73 6.38 5.77 7.16
C ALA A 73 7.01 7.05 6.61
N ALA A 74 8.23 6.97 6.05
CA ALA A 74 8.90 8.08 5.39
C ALA A 74 8.16 8.56 4.14
N LEU A 75 7.62 7.64 3.33
CA LEU A 75 6.80 7.96 2.15
C LEU A 75 5.55 8.74 2.53
N VAL A 76 4.82 8.29 3.54
CA VAL A 76 3.61 9.00 4.01
C VAL A 76 3.97 10.33 4.65
N HIS A 77 5.08 10.41 5.39
CA HIS A 77 5.58 11.66 5.94
C HIS A 77 5.90 12.67 4.83
N ALA A 78 6.63 12.25 3.78
CA ALA A 78 6.95 13.09 2.63
C ALA A 78 5.68 13.56 1.89
N LEU A 79 4.70 12.66 1.69
CA LEU A 79 3.41 13.02 1.09
C LEU A 79 2.65 14.06 1.91
N ARG A 80 2.64 13.94 3.24
CA ARG A 80 1.99 14.93 4.12
C ARG A 80 2.68 16.28 4.12
N ALA A 81 4.01 16.29 3.98
CA ALA A 81 4.80 17.51 3.96
C ALA A 81 4.72 18.23 2.59
N ALA A 82 4.37 17.52 1.53
CA ALA A 82 4.36 18.06 0.18
C ALA A 82 3.18 19.03 -0.05
N ASN A 83 3.46 20.16 -0.68
CA ASN A 83 2.44 21.11 -1.12
C ASN A 83 2.09 20.87 -2.59
N ARG A 84 0.86 20.47 -2.89
CA ARG A 84 0.42 20.19 -4.26
C ARG A 84 0.62 21.36 -5.24
N GLU A 85 0.46 22.60 -4.78
CA GLU A 85 0.55 23.78 -5.66
C GLU A 85 1.99 24.02 -6.15
N THR A 86 2.98 23.67 -5.33
CA THR A 86 4.40 23.89 -5.64
C THR A 86 5.18 22.60 -5.90
N GLN A 87 4.62 21.43 -5.55
CA GLN A 87 5.29 20.12 -5.57
C GLN A 87 4.40 19.01 -6.19
N ARG A 88 3.73 19.34 -7.31
CA ARG A 88 2.77 18.44 -7.99
C ARG A 88 3.39 17.10 -8.41
N ARG A 89 4.63 17.08 -8.89
CA ARG A 89 5.31 15.84 -9.33
C ARG A 89 5.65 14.97 -8.13
N ALA A 90 6.14 15.57 -7.05
CA ALA A 90 6.41 14.85 -5.81
C ALA A 90 5.14 14.20 -5.25
N VAL A 91 4.05 14.95 -5.10
CA VAL A 91 2.75 14.42 -4.64
C VAL A 91 2.29 13.25 -5.51
N SER A 92 2.31 13.44 -6.83
CA SER A 92 1.88 12.38 -7.77
C SER A 92 2.76 11.14 -7.68
N THR A 93 4.08 11.32 -7.55
CA THR A 93 5.05 10.22 -7.41
C THR A 93 4.85 9.46 -6.10
N TYR A 94 4.61 10.15 -4.99
CA TYR A 94 4.40 9.49 -3.70
C TYR A 94 3.12 8.66 -3.68
N ILE A 95 2.03 9.20 -4.23
CA ILE A 95 0.78 8.46 -4.38
C ILE A 95 0.96 7.29 -5.35
N GLN A 96 1.70 7.46 -6.46
CA GLN A 96 2.01 6.39 -7.39
C GLN A 96 2.74 5.23 -6.70
N ILE A 97 3.80 5.51 -5.94
CA ILE A 97 4.54 4.48 -5.20
C ILE A 97 3.62 3.78 -4.19
N LEU A 98 2.80 4.55 -3.46
CA LEU A 98 1.86 4.00 -2.48
C LEU A 98 0.81 3.08 -3.13
N SER A 99 0.32 3.44 -4.33
CA SER A 99 -0.66 2.66 -5.10
C SER A 99 -0.11 1.34 -5.66
N LEU A 100 1.21 1.23 -5.80
CA LEU A 100 1.87 0.02 -6.29
C LEU A 100 2.19 -0.98 -5.18
N LEU A 101 1.95 -0.64 -3.92
CA LEU A 101 2.20 -1.55 -2.82
C LEU A 101 1.20 -2.72 -2.86
N PRO A 102 1.65 -3.98 -2.60
CA PRO A 102 0.78 -5.14 -2.61
C PRO A 102 -0.34 -5.05 -1.58
N ASP A 103 -1.42 -5.81 -1.85
CA ASP A 103 -2.58 -5.91 -0.97
C ASP A 103 -2.20 -6.11 0.51
N PRO A 104 -2.82 -5.39 1.45
CA PRO A 104 -2.51 -5.52 2.87
C PRO A 104 -2.66 -6.94 3.43
N LYS A 105 -3.43 -7.84 2.79
CA LYS A 105 -3.44 -9.27 3.14
C LYS A 105 -2.05 -9.90 2.99
N GLY A 106 -1.39 -9.63 1.87
CA GLY A 106 -0.02 -10.10 1.57
C GLY A 106 1.09 -9.17 2.08
N ASN A 107 0.76 -7.95 2.50
CA ASN A 107 1.71 -6.95 2.97
C ASN A 107 1.45 -6.58 4.44
N PRO A 108 2.05 -7.29 5.40
CA PRO A 108 1.81 -7.03 6.82
C PRO A 108 2.26 -5.64 7.27
N TYR A 109 3.24 -5.04 6.61
CA TYR A 109 3.75 -3.72 6.95
C TYR A 109 2.75 -2.62 6.57
N LEU A 110 2.19 -2.69 5.36
CA LEU A 110 1.11 -1.80 4.94
C LEU A 110 -0.12 -2.00 5.83
N ARG A 111 -0.54 -3.25 6.08
CA ARG A 111 -1.66 -3.56 6.97
C ARG A 111 -1.49 -2.96 8.37
N ARG A 112 -0.31 -3.17 8.98
CA ARG A 112 0.00 -2.63 10.31
C ARG A 112 0.01 -1.11 10.31
N TYR A 113 0.50 -0.47 9.24
CA TYR A 113 0.49 0.98 9.11
C TYR A 113 -0.95 1.53 9.02
N LEU A 114 -1.76 1.00 8.11
CA LEU A 114 -3.14 1.46 7.86
C LEU A 114 -4.05 1.31 9.09
N ARG A 115 -3.79 0.32 9.95
CA ARG A 115 -4.49 0.09 11.21
C ARG A 115 -3.93 0.88 12.40
N SER A 116 -2.87 1.65 12.20
CA SER A 116 -2.25 2.43 13.27
C SER A 116 -2.80 3.87 13.28
N PRO A 117 -2.72 4.59 14.42
CA PRO A 117 -3.04 6.01 14.48
C PRO A 117 -2.23 6.87 13.49
N ARG A 118 -1.05 6.39 13.06
CA ARG A 118 -0.21 7.10 12.09
C ARG A 118 -0.84 7.19 10.70
N ALA A 119 -1.87 6.40 10.38
CA ALA A 119 -2.62 6.51 9.13
C ALA A 119 -3.68 7.63 9.14
N ALA A 120 -3.96 8.28 10.29
CA ALA A 120 -4.98 9.32 10.39
C ALA A 120 -4.81 10.42 9.33
N GLY A 121 -5.88 10.76 8.62
CA GLY A 121 -5.88 11.77 7.55
C GLY A 121 -5.20 11.36 6.24
N LEU A 122 -4.48 10.23 6.17
CA LEU A 122 -3.90 9.73 4.91
C LEU A 122 -4.99 9.39 3.87
N PRO A 123 -6.08 8.68 4.22
CA PRO A 123 -7.14 8.38 3.26
C PRO A 123 -7.74 9.64 2.62
N ASN A 124 -8.04 10.66 3.44
CA ASN A 124 -8.56 11.96 2.99
C ASN A 124 -7.56 12.70 2.09
N LEU A 125 -6.28 12.72 2.47
CA LEU A 125 -5.23 13.38 1.68
C LEU A 125 -5.11 12.80 0.27
N VAL A 126 -5.09 11.47 0.15
CA VAL A 126 -5.01 10.81 -1.17
C VAL A 126 -6.31 11.00 -1.95
N ALA A 127 -7.47 10.94 -1.27
CA ALA A 127 -8.78 11.11 -1.90
C ALA A 127 -8.94 12.52 -2.50
N ASP A 128 -8.55 13.55 -1.74
CA ASP A 128 -8.56 14.94 -2.20
C ASP A 128 -7.67 15.11 -3.44
N HIS A 129 -6.45 14.58 -3.40
CA HIS A 129 -5.53 14.66 -4.54
C HIS A 129 -6.08 13.95 -5.78
N PHE A 130 -6.62 12.74 -5.64
CA PHE A 130 -7.20 12.00 -6.75
C PHE A 130 -8.43 12.70 -7.35
N ALA A 131 -9.34 13.21 -6.50
CA ALA A 131 -10.52 13.94 -6.94
C ALA A 131 -10.14 15.22 -7.72
N LYS A 132 -9.15 15.97 -7.24
CA LYS A 132 -8.59 17.15 -7.94
C LYS A 132 -7.73 16.80 -9.17
N GLY A 133 -7.50 15.52 -9.42
CA GLY A 133 -6.66 14.98 -10.49
C GLY A 133 -5.20 14.86 -10.08
N ILE A 134 -4.58 13.71 -10.34
CA ILE A 134 -3.14 13.52 -10.19
C ILE A 134 -2.57 13.05 -11.52
N ASP A 135 -1.28 13.30 -11.74
CA ASP A 135 -0.60 12.74 -12.90
C ASP A 135 -0.18 11.31 -12.56
N TRP A 136 -0.91 10.31 -13.05
CA TRP A 136 -0.46 8.92 -12.93
C TRP A 136 0.33 8.51 -14.16
N LEU A 137 1.44 7.84 -13.90
CA LEU A 137 2.32 7.29 -14.92
C LEU A 137 2.37 5.77 -14.76
N ARG A 138 2.58 5.07 -15.87
CA ARG A 138 2.87 3.63 -15.84
C ARG A 138 4.08 3.38 -14.91
N PRO A 139 4.16 2.25 -14.20
CA PRO A 139 3.28 1.08 -14.28
C PRO A 139 1.93 1.24 -13.56
N SER A 140 1.73 2.30 -12.79
CA SER A 140 0.45 2.59 -12.13
C SER A 140 -0.61 3.09 -13.12
N GLY A 141 -1.85 3.15 -12.67
CA GLY A 141 -2.98 3.69 -13.38
C GLY A 141 -4.17 3.96 -12.45
N PRO A 142 -5.32 4.37 -13.01
CA PRO A 142 -6.50 4.70 -12.21
C PRO A 142 -7.02 3.53 -11.38
N GLY A 143 -6.88 2.29 -11.85
CA GLY A 143 -7.25 1.10 -11.09
C GLY A 143 -6.34 0.82 -9.90
N ASP A 144 -5.04 1.10 -10.00
CA ASP A 144 -4.12 0.99 -8.85
C ASP A 144 -4.47 2.02 -7.77
N LEU A 145 -4.80 3.25 -8.19
CA LEU A 145 -5.28 4.30 -7.29
C LEU A 145 -6.62 3.93 -6.65
N CYS A 146 -7.53 3.34 -7.41
CA CYS A 146 -8.78 2.82 -6.87
C CYS A 146 -8.54 1.69 -5.86
N THR A 147 -7.60 0.80 -6.16
CA THR A 147 -7.18 -0.29 -5.25
C THR A 147 -6.66 0.28 -3.93
N LEU A 148 -5.84 1.34 -3.99
CA LEU A 148 -5.34 2.02 -2.80
C LEU A 148 -6.49 2.61 -1.96
N HIS A 149 -7.49 3.25 -2.58
CA HIS A 149 -8.67 3.72 -1.87
C HIS A 149 -9.48 2.58 -1.24
N ILE A 150 -9.62 1.45 -1.94
CA ILE A 150 -10.26 0.25 -1.39
C ILE A 150 -9.50 -0.24 -0.16
N HIS A 151 -8.16 -0.23 -0.18
CA HIS A 151 -7.35 -0.58 0.98
C HIS A 151 -7.59 0.36 2.16
N PHE A 152 -7.70 1.67 1.93
CA PHE A 152 -8.06 2.61 2.99
C PHE A 152 -9.44 2.32 3.59
N LEU A 153 -10.44 2.03 2.74
CA LEU A 153 -11.80 1.73 3.20
C LEU A 153 -11.85 0.43 4.00
N PHE A 154 -11.06 -0.58 3.65
CA PHE A 154 -11.10 -1.90 4.29
C PHE A 154 -10.18 -2.04 5.50
N TYR A 155 -9.09 -1.29 5.59
CA TYR A 155 -8.08 -1.48 6.63
C TYR A 155 -7.88 -0.30 7.58
N CYS A 156 -8.32 0.92 7.23
CA CYS A 156 -8.27 2.04 8.18
C CYS A 156 -9.52 2.06 9.07
N ASP A 157 -9.37 2.69 10.24
CA ASP A 157 -10.47 2.86 11.20
C ASP A 157 -11.55 3.79 10.63
N THR A 158 -12.81 3.35 10.68
CA THR A 158 -13.97 4.12 10.22
C THR A 158 -14.19 5.38 11.06
N GLN A 159 -13.69 5.42 12.29
CA GLN A 159 -13.72 6.62 13.14
C GLN A 159 -12.85 7.77 12.60
N MET A 160 -12.01 7.54 11.58
CA MET A 160 -11.21 8.59 10.95
C MET A 160 -12.04 9.54 10.09
N GLY A 161 -13.16 9.07 9.51
CA GLY A 161 -14.04 9.90 8.70
C GLY A 161 -15.02 10.69 9.55
N ASP A 162 -15.39 11.88 9.06
CA ASP A 162 -16.33 12.82 9.70
C ASP A 162 -17.69 12.20 10.10
N ASP A 163 -18.26 11.35 9.26
CA ASP A 163 -19.55 10.68 9.47
C ASP A 163 -19.44 9.28 10.10
N LYS A 164 -18.21 8.83 10.38
CA LYS A 164 -17.85 7.53 10.95
C LYS A 164 -18.33 6.31 10.15
N ARG A 165 -18.74 6.48 8.89
CA ARG A 165 -19.14 5.38 8.01
C ARG A 165 -17.95 4.74 7.30
N ALA A 166 -16.87 5.49 7.14
CA ALA A 166 -15.67 5.10 6.42
C ALA A 166 -14.47 5.90 6.94
N SER A 167 -13.26 5.47 6.57
CA SER A 167 -12.02 6.19 6.88
C SER A 167 -11.79 7.44 6.03
N ILE A 168 -12.70 7.73 5.08
CA ILE A 168 -12.69 8.90 4.19
C ILE A 168 -13.94 9.72 4.45
N ASP A 169 -13.77 11.04 4.61
CA ASP A 169 -14.84 12.00 4.86
C ASP A 169 -15.91 11.95 3.77
N LYS A 170 -17.17 12.16 4.16
CA LYS A 170 -18.32 12.10 3.24
C LYS A 170 -18.11 12.96 1.99
N ALA A 171 -17.75 14.22 2.16
CA ALA A 171 -17.58 15.14 1.02
C ALA A 171 -16.50 14.64 0.03
N LEU A 172 -15.44 14.00 0.54
CA LEU A 172 -14.40 13.41 -0.29
C LEU A 172 -14.85 12.11 -0.95
N ARG A 173 -15.65 11.28 -0.27
CA ARG A 173 -16.29 10.10 -0.89
C ARG A 173 -17.21 10.50 -2.05
N ASP A 174 -17.97 11.58 -1.91
CA ASP A 174 -18.84 12.11 -2.96
C ASP A 174 -18.01 12.65 -4.15
N ALA A 175 -16.91 13.37 -3.87
CA ALA A 175 -16.00 13.85 -4.90
C ALA A 175 -15.28 12.71 -5.64
N LEU A 176 -14.89 11.65 -4.91
CA LEU A 176 -14.36 10.43 -5.50
C LEU A 176 -15.38 9.76 -6.42
N ALA A 177 -16.63 9.60 -5.97
CA ALA A 177 -17.68 8.99 -6.78
C ALA A 177 -17.90 9.79 -8.09
N GLY A 178 -17.94 11.12 -8.02
CA GLY A 178 -17.98 11.99 -9.21
C GLY A 178 -16.79 11.77 -10.14
N LYS A 179 -15.56 11.75 -9.60
CA LYS A 179 -14.34 11.52 -10.37
C LYS A 179 -14.34 10.17 -11.09
N LEU A 180 -14.85 9.12 -10.46
CA LEU A 180 -14.95 7.78 -11.05
C LEU A 180 -16.01 7.71 -12.15
N ALA A 181 -17.12 8.42 -11.98
CA ALA A 181 -18.15 8.55 -13.01
C ALA A 181 -17.60 9.29 -14.24
N ASP A 182 -16.91 10.41 -14.03
CA ASP A 182 -16.24 11.16 -15.10
C ASP A 182 -15.22 10.30 -15.84
N LEU A 183 -14.37 9.57 -15.10
CA LEU A 183 -13.37 8.68 -15.68
C LEU A 183 -14.03 7.57 -16.52
N SER A 184 -15.10 6.95 -16.00
CA SER A 184 -15.79 5.86 -16.69
C SER A 184 -16.55 6.31 -17.94
N ALA A 185 -16.92 7.59 -18.02
CA ALA A 185 -17.59 8.18 -19.17
C ALA A 185 -16.62 8.58 -20.30
N GLN A 186 -15.32 8.61 -20.06
CA GLN A 186 -14.34 9.00 -21.07
C GLN A 186 -14.23 7.93 -22.18
N PRO A 187 -14.11 8.32 -23.47
CA PRO A 187 -14.03 7.36 -24.57
C PRO A 187 -12.83 6.41 -24.49
N ASP A 188 -11.72 6.86 -23.90
CA ASP A 188 -10.49 6.09 -23.73
C ASP A 188 -10.53 5.14 -22.52
N PHE A 189 -11.54 5.25 -21.64
CA PHE A 189 -11.72 4.33 -20.52
C PHE A 189 -11.80 2.87 -21.00
N ALA A 190 -12.51 2.63 -22.11
CA ALA A 190 -12.62 1.31 -22.72
C ALA A 190 -11.27 0.75 -23.17
N ALA A 191 -10.30 1.60 -23.52
CA ALA A 191 -8.96 1.21 -23.96
C ALA A 191 -8.00 0.89 -22.80
N LEU A 192 -8.36 1.17 -21.54
CA LEU A 192 -7.55 0.79 -20.39
C LEU A 192 -7.44 -0.74 -20.25
N PRO A 193 -6.36 -1.27 -19.67
CA PRO A 193 -6.28 -2.68 -19.31
C PRO A 193 -7.49 -3.13 -18.45
N GLU A 194 -7.93 -4.38 -18.61
CA GLU A 194 -9.13 -4.89 -17.94
C GLU A 194 -9.09 -4.69 -16.43
N LEU A 195 -8.00 -5.05 -15.78
CA LEU A 195 -7.80 -4.88 -14.34
C LEU A 195 -8.00 -3.41 -13.91
N GLN A 196 -7.54 -2.46 -14.71
CA GLN A 196 -7.68 -1.04 -14.39
C GLN A 196 -9.16 -0.61 -14.39
N ARG A 197 -9.95 -1.10 -15.35
CA ARG A 197 -11.39 -0.81 -15.42
C ARG A 197 -12.16 -1.48 -14.29
N VAL A 198 -11.82 -2.73 -13.97
CA VAL A 198 -12.47 -3.51 -12.91
C VAL A 198 -12.30 -2.82 -11.56
N GLU A 199 -11.11 -2.36 -11.21
CA GLU A 199 -10.89 -1.71 -9.90
C GLU A 199 -11.58 -0.34 -9.80
N VAL A 200 -11.68 0.41 -10.91
CA VAL A 200 -12.50 1.63 -10.97
C VAL A 200 -13.99 1.33 -10.69
N GLN A 201 -14.54 0.30 -11.34
CA GLN A 201 -15.92 -0.13 -11.13
C GLN A 201 -16.14 -0.66 -9.71
N ARG A 202 -15.18 -1.41 -9.17
CA ARG A 202 -15.23 -1.96 -7.81
C ARG A 202 -15.26 -0.87 -6.75
N LEU A 203 -14.39 0.14 -6.85
CA LEU A 203 -14.43 1.27 -5.93
C LEU A 203 -15.75 2.04 -6.04
N SER A 204 -16.24 2.29 -7.25
CA SER A 204 -17.55 2.93 -7.46
C SER A 204 -18.69 2.16 -6.80
N GLY A 205 -18.71 0.84 -6.94
CA GLY A 205 -19.68 -0.04 -6.28
C GLY A 205 -19.58 0.03 -4.76
N ILE A 206 -18.37 0.01 -4.19
CA ILE A 206 -18.15 0.16 -2.74
C ILE A 206 -18.67 1.50 -2.25
N LEU A 207 -18.31 2.62 -2.90
CA LEU A 207 -18.78 3.95 -2.50
C LEU A 207 -20.31 4.03 -2.54
N ASN A 208 -20.95 3.46 -3.57
CA ASN A 208 -22.40 3.38 -3.64
C ASN A 208 -23.01 2.58 -2.48
N ILE A 209 -22.41 1.46 -2.07
CA ILE A 209 -22.88 0.69 -0.91
C ILE A 209 -22.81 1.53 0.38
N LEU A 210 -21.73 2.29 0.60
CA LEU A 210 -21.54 3.11 1.81
C LEU A 210 -22.57 4.24 1.96
N GLU A 211 -23.11 4.74 0.84
CA GLU A 211 -24.15 5.76 0.87
C GLU A 211 -25.51 5.19 1.33
N HIS A 212 -25.80 3.95 0.95
CA HIS A 212 -27.09 3.32 1.18
C HIS A 212 -27.13 2.43 2.43
N MET A 213 -25.98 1.98 2.93
CA MET A 213 -25.90 1.15 4.13
C MET A 213 -25.92 2.00 5.41
N PRO A 214 -26.57 1.52 6.48
CA PRO A 214 -26.53 2.19 7.78
C PRO A 214 -25.15 1.98 8.44
N ALA A 215 -24.62 3.09 8.97
CA ALA A 215 -23.35 3.13 9.69
C ALA A 215 -22.18 2.51 8.89
N ASP A 216 -21.29 1.79 9.55
CA ASP A 216 -20.08 1.20 8.99
C ASP A 216 -20.15 -0.34 8.85
N SER A 217 -21.36 -0.91 8.95
CA SER A 217 -21.59 -2.35 9.04
C SER A 217 -20.96 -3.15 7.89
N TYR A 218 -21.05 -2.64 6.65
CA TYR A 218 -20.42 -3.24 5.48
C TYR A 218 -18.89 -3.30 5.60
N LEU A 219 -18.26 -2.20 6.00
CA LEU A 219 -16.79 -2.14 6.13
C LEU A 219 -16.32 -2.98 7.30
N LYS A 220 -17.01 -2.93 8.44
CA LYS A 220 -16.67 -3.74 9.62
C LYS A 220 -16.73 -5.24 9.31
N SER A 221 -17.83 -5.70 8.70
CA SER A 221 -17.95 -7.11 8.30
C SER A 221 -16.88 -7.52 7.29
N THR A 222 -16.54 -6.63 6.35
CA THR A 222 -15.48 -6.89 5.36
C THR A 222 -14.11 -6.95 6.04
N GLN A 223 -13.83 -6.02 6.96
CA GLN A 223 -12.59 -5.97 7.72
C GLN A 223 -12.43 -7.21 8.59
N ASP A 224 -13.46 -7.63 9.33
CA ASP A 224 -13.45 -8.84 10.16
C ASP A 224 -13.13 -10.08 9.31
N HIS A 225 -13.78 -10.21 8.14
CA HIS A 225 -13.49 -11.31 7.21
C HIS A 225 -12.05 -11.27 6.68
N LEU A 226 -11.58 -10.09 6.25
CA LEU A 226 -10.23 -9.94 5.72
C LEU A 226 -9.18 -10.28 6.77
N LEU A 227 -9.31 -9.74 7.98
CA LEU A 227 -8.38 -9.97 9.10
C LEU A 227 -8.39 -11.42 9.57
N GLY A 228 -9.57 -12.04 9.69
CA GLY A 228 -9.70 -13.46 10.06
C GLY A 228 -9.19 -14.43 9.00
N SER A 229 -8.93 -13.95 7.77
CA SER A 229 -8.42 -14.78 6.67
C SER A 229 -6.90 -14.72 6.49
N ILE A 230 -6.17 -14.09 7.42
CA ILE A 230 -4.73 -13.88 7.33
C ILE A 230 -4.01 -14.95 8.15
N PRO A 231 -3.28 -15.87 7.49
CA PRO A 231 -2.56 -16.92 8.19
C PRO A 231 -1.52 -16.36 9.16
N GLY A 232 -1.44 -17.00 10.33
CA GLY A 232 -0.45 -16.71 11.35
C GLY A 232 -0.67 -15.40 12.11
N GLN A 233 -1.83 -14.75 11.94
CA GLN A 233 -2.10 -13.46 12.60
C GLN A 233 -2.63 -13.63 14.02
N GLU A 234 -3.55 -14.56 14.24
CA GLU A 234 -4.11 -14.86 15.56
C GLU A 234 -3.68 -16.25 16.03
N GLU A 235 -3.45 -17.16 15.08
CA GLU A 235 -3.00 -18.54 15.26
C GLU A 235 -1.52 -18.72 14.90
N CYS A 236 -0.99 -19.91 15.20
CA CYS A 236 0.37 -20.29 14.83
C CYS A 236 0.51 -20.45 13.32
N ASP A 237 1.43 -19.72 12.69
CA ASP A 237 1.71 -19.76 11.23
C ASP A 237 2.12 -21.16 10.71
N VAL A 238 2.47 -22.08 11.60
CA VAL A 238 2.98 -23.42 11.23
C VAL A 238 1.99 -24.55 11.50
N CYS A 239 1.33 -24.55 12.67
CA CYS A 239 0.46 -25.65 13.09
C CYS A 239 -0.99 -25.24 13.30
N MET A 240 -1.33 -23.97 13.07
CA MET A 240 -2.68 -23.41 13.23
C MET A 240 -3.26 -23.58 14.64
N ASP A 241 -2.39 -23.71 15.63
CA ASP A 241 -2.78 -23.70 17.04
C ASP A 241 -3.15 -22.27 17.44
N ASP A 242 -4.31 -22.10 18.06
CA ASP A 242 -4.86 -20.81 18.48
C ASP A 242 -4.10 -20.25 19.70
N ASP A 243 -3.37 -21.08 20.46
CA ASP A 243 -2.55 -20.67 21.62
C ASP A 243 -1.17 -20.11 21.20
N ALA A 244 -1.14 -19.27 20.15
CA ALA A 244 0.08 -18.72 19.56
C ALA A 244 0.44 -17.33 20.11
N GLU A 245 1.03 -17.29 21.30
CA GLU A 245 1.37 -16.00 21.94
C GLU A 245 2.69 -15.38 21.45
N MET A 246 3.59 -16.16 20.83
CA MET A 246 4.92 -15.67 20.45
C MET A 246 4.93 -14.99 19.08
N LEU A 247 5.03 -13.66 19.05
CA LEU A 247 5.26 -12.91 17.81
C LEU A 247 6.69 -13.09 17.29
N CYS A 248 6.85 -13.06 15.96
CA CYS A 248 8.16 -12.91 15.35
C CYS A 248 8.84 -11.64 15.86
N SER A 249 10.02 -11.76 16.47
CA SER A 249 10.74 -10.64 17.10
C SER A 249 11.16 -9.54 16.12
N GLN A 250 11.26 -9.85 14.83
CA GLN A 250 11.70 -8.91 13.81
C GLN A 250 10.54 -8.18 13.13
N CYS A 251 9.60 -8.90 12.51
CA CYS A 251 8.49 -8.26 11.78
C CYS A 251 7.26 -7.99 12.65
N LYS A 252 7.10 -8.69 13.78
CA LYS A 252 5.94 -8.64 14.66
C LYS A 252 4.60 -8.88 13.93
N ALA A 253 4.64 -9.57 12.80
CA ALA A 253 3.50 -9.74 11.90
C ALA A 253 2.86 -11.13 11.91
N VAL A 254 3.58 -12.13 12.43
CA VAL A 254 3.13 -13.52 12.51
C VAL A 254 3.40 -14.08 13.91
N ARG A 255 2.59 -15.04 14.34
CA ARG A 255 2.63 -15.71 15.63
C ARG A 255 3.07 -17.17 15.53
N TYR A 256 3.63 -17.66 16.62
CA TYR A 256 4.04 -19.04 16.79
C TYR A 256 3.67 -19.51 18.21
N CYS A 257 3.27 -20.77 18.35
CA CYS A 257 3.07 -21.40 19.68
C CYS A 257 4.40 -21.80 20.34
N SER A 258 5.48 -21.92 19.56
CA SER A 258 6.78 -22.36 20.08
C SER A 258 7.96 -21.86 19.23
N LYS A 259 9.17 -21.91 19.82
CA LYS A 259 10.42 -21.67 19.09
C LYS A 259 10.65 -22.67 17.96
N GLU A 260 10.15 -23.90 18.10
CA GLU A 260 10.29 -24.93 17.07
C GLU A 260 9.49 -24.56 15.82
N CYS A 261 8.23 -24.13 16.00
CA CYS A 261 7.41 -23.60 14.90
C CYS A 261 8.06 -22.37 14.27
N GLN A 262 8.55 -21.42 15.07
CA GLN A 262 9.28 -20.26 14.54
C GLN A 262 10.49 -20.66 13.68
N MET A 263 11.31 -21.61 14.15
CA MET A 263 12.48 -22.07 13.41
C MET A 263 12.11 -22.84 12.13
N LYS A 264 11.00 -23.57 12.15
CA LYS A 264 10.46 -24.26 10.97
C LYS A 264 10.03 -23.26 9.90
N ALA A 265 9.16 -22.30 10.24
CA ALA A 265 8.75 -21.24 9.32
C ALA A 265 9.94 -20.42 8.79
N TRP A 266 10.94 -20.15 9.65
CA TRP A 266 12.17 -19.47 9.25
C TRP A 266 12.91 -20.20 8.13
N LYS A 267 13.01 -21.53 8.22
CA LYS A 267 13.65 -22.39 7.20
C LYS A 267 12.81 -22.50 5.93
N GLU A 268 11.48 -22.57 6.06
CA GLU A 268 10.54 -22.74 4.95
C GLU A 268 10.38 -21.47 4.09
N GLY A 269 10.61 -20.30 4.65
CA GLY A 269 10.68 -19.09 3.83
C GLY A 269 10.50 -17.77 4.54
N HIS A 270 10.03 -17.76 5.79
CA HIS A 270 9.73 -16.50 6.51
C HIS A 270 10.92 -15.52 6.50
N LYS A 271 12.14 -16.03 6.57
CA LYS A 271 13.38 -15.25 6.50
C LYS A 271 13.55 -14.40 5.23
N ARG A 272 12.83 -14.69 4.14
CA ARG A 272 12.88 -13.91 2.89
C ARG A 272 12.03 -12.64 2.99
N ASN A 273 10.97 -12.68 3.80
CA ASN A 273 9.91 -11.66 3.83
C ASN A 273 9.83 -10.95 5.19
N CYS A 274 10.59 -11.44 6.16
CA CYS A 274 10.67 -10.89 7.50
C CYS A 274 11.61 -9.69 7.54
N TRP A 275 11.04 -8.50 7.67
CA TRP A 275 11.73 -7.22 7.74
C TRP A 275 11.38 -6.52 9.04
N LYS A 276 12.30 -5.69 9.51
CA LYS A 276 12.04 -4.82 10.65
C LYS A 276 11.29 -3.60 10.14
N MET A 277 10.13 -3.31 10.74
CA MET A 277 9.33 -2.14 10.35
C MET A 277 9.90 -0.87 11.00
N LEU A 278 10.10 0.17 10.20
CA LEU A 278 10.69 1.44 10.61
C LEU A 278 9.66 2.59 10.55
N ASP A 279 9.82 3.57 11.42
CA ASP A 279 9.14 4.86 11.38
C ASP A 279 9.87 5.86 10.45
N GLU A 280 9.30 7.06 10.28
CA GLU A 280 9.85 8.12 9.43
C GLU A 280 11.25 8.59 9.86
N THR A 281 11.69 8.29 11.09
CA THR A 281 13.03 8.62 11.59
C THR A 281 14.02 7.47 11.46
N GLY A 282 13.59 6.33 10.91
CA GLY A 282 14.39 5.11 10.78
C GLY A 282 14.47 4.30 12.09
N LYS A 283 13.63 4.58 13.08
CA LYS A 283 13.53 3.83 14.34
C LYS A 283 12.42 2.78 14.26
N ASP A 284 12.35 1.89 15.25
CA ASP A 284 11.36 0.82 15.31
C ASP A 284 9.93 1.38 15.33
N PHE A 285 9.08 0.88 14.42
CA PHE A 285 7.66 1.21 14.33
C PHE A 285 6.81 0.58 15.45
#